data_AF-A0A774MXF5-F1
#
_entry.id   AF-A0A774MXF5-F1
#
_cell.length_a   1.000
_cell.length_b   1.000
_cell.length_c   1.000
_cell.angle_alpha   90.00
_cell.angle_beta   90.00
_cell.angle_gamma   90.00
#
_symmetry.space_group_name_H-M   'P 1'
#
loop_
_entity.id
_entity.type
_entity.pdbx_description
1 polymer ?
#
loop_
_entity_poly.entity_id
_entity_poly.type
_entity_poly.pdbx_seq_one_letter_code
_entity_poly.pdbx_strand_id
1 'polypeptide(L)' 'MATFSISAMAAQCGVTTANIRSWERYGLLQPTKDEAGNRFYCI' A
#
# COMPACT_ATOMS: atom_id res chain seq x y z
N MET A 1 12.98 -3.08 8.00
CA MET A 1 12.00 -2.44 7.09
C MET A 1 10.65 -3.03 7.42
N ALA A 2 9.71 -2.20 7.89
CA ALA A 2 8.38 -2.67 8.25
C ALA A 2 7.53 -2.73 6.98
N THR A 3 7.17 -3.94 6.58
CA THR A 3 6.33 -4.19 5.43
C THR A 3 4.87 -4.11 5.84
N PHE A 4 4.15 -3.10 5.36
CA PHE A 4 2.74 -2.91 5.69
C PHE A 4 1.84 -3.41 4.56
N SER A 5 0.81 -4.17 4.93
CA SER A 5 -0.29 -4.50 4.02
C SER A 5 -1.13 -3.25 3.73
N ILE A 6 -1.88 -3.26 2.62
CA ILE A 6 -2.75 -2.15 2.21
C ILE A 6 -3.69 -1.68 3.34
N SER A 7 -4.19 -2.61 4.16
CA SER A 7 -5.06 -2.32 5.31
C SER A 7 -4.32 -1.63 6.45
N ALA A 8 -3.06 -1.97 6.71
CA ALA A 8 -2.25 -1.35 7.74
C ALA A 8 -1.80 0.06 7.33
N MET A 9 -1.52 0.27 6.04
CA MET A 9 -1.25 1.60 5.49
C MET A 9 -2.51 2.48 5.52
N ALA A 10 -3.66 1.92 5.14
CA ALA A 10 -4.96 2.60 5.24
C ALA A 10 -5.24 3.06 6.68
N ALA A 11 -5.04 2.17 7.66
CA ALA A 11 -5.21 2.49 9.08
C ALA A 11 -4.24 3.58 9.58
N GLN A 12 -2.96 3.53 9.19
CA GLN A 12 -1.96 4.53 9.58
C GLN A 12 -2.21 5.91 8.97
N CYS A 13 -2.58 5.95 7.70
CA CYS A 13 -2.89 7.20 7.01
C CYS A 13 -4.29 7.74 7.36
N GLY A 14 -5.12 6.97 8.07
CA GLY A 14 -6.51 7.33 8.36
C GLY A 14 -7.39 7.40 7.10
N VAL A 15 -7.02 6.68 6.04
CA VAL A 15 -7.72 6.67 4.76
C VAL A 15 -8.29 5.28 4.46
N THR A 16 -9.23 5.20 3.52
CA THR A 16 -9.75 3.90 3.08
C THR A 16 -8.76 3.19 2.15
N THR A 17 -8.83 1.86 2.11
CA THR A 17 -8.06 1.05 1.15
C THR A 17 -8.36 1.42 -0.30
N ALA A 18 -9.56 1.93 -0.60
CA ALA A 18 -9.92 2.48 -1.90
C ALA A 18 -9.10 3.73 -2.24
N ASN A 19 -8.83 4.61 -1.27
CA ASN A 19 -7.98 5.79 -1.47
C ASN A 19 -6.52 5.39 -1.74
N ILE A 20 -6.03 4.37 -1.02
CA ILE A 20 -4.71 3.78 -1.28
C ILE A 20 -4.63 3.23 -2.73
N ARG A 21 -5.65 2.50 -3.18
CA ARG A 21 -5.72 2.04 -4.58
C ARG A 21 -5.76 3.18 -5.59
N SER A 22 -6.42 4.28 -5.27
CA SER A 22 -6.37 5.49 -6.09
C SER A 22 -4.95 6.04 -6.18
N TRP A 23 -4.22 6.12 -5.06
CA TRP A 23 -2.82 6.54 -5.07
C TRP A 23 -1.91 5.60 -5.86
N GLU A 24 -2.15 4.28 -5.80
CA GLU A 24 -1.46 3.32 -6.68
C GLU A 24 -1.75 3.62 -8.16
N ARG A 25 -3.00 3.90 -8.51
CA ARG A 25 -3.41 4.21 -9.89
C ARG A 25 -2.83 5.53 -10.38
N TYR A 26 -2.73 6.53 -9.51
CA TYR A 26 -2.12 7.83 -9.81
C TYR A 26 -0.59 7.80 -9.76
N GLY A 27 0.03 6.69 -9.35
CA GLY A 27 1.48 6.57 -9.23
C GLY A 27 2.09 7.30 -8.02
N LEU A 28 1.25 7.80 -7.11
CA LEU A 28 1.66 8.41 -5.83
C LEU A 28 2.20 7.36 -4.86
N LEU A 29 1.75 6.13 -5.00
CA LEU A 29 2.14 5.01 -4.17
C LEU A 29 2.59 3.85 -5.04
N GLN A 30 3.82 3.40 -4.88
CA GLN A 30 4.33 2.23 -5.58
C GLN A 30 4.28 1.02 -4.65
N PRO A 31 3.36 0.06 -4.86
CA PRO A 31 3.40 -1.20 -4.13
C PRO A 31 4.65 -1.96 -4.53
N THR A 32 5.46 -2.35 -3.56
CA THR A 32 6.48 -3.37 -3.78
C THR A 32 5.77 -4.71 -3.89
N LYS A 33 5.96 -5.43 -5.00
CA LYS A 33 5.47 -6.81 -5.13
C LYS A 33 6.57 -7.76 -4.70
N ASP A 34 6.23 -8.68 -3.82
CA ASP A 34 7.08 -9.82 -3.51
C ASP A 34 6.99 -10.90 -4.61
N GLU A 35 7.90 -11.86 -4.61
CA GLU A 35 7.95 -12.97 -5.57
C GLU A 35 6.66 -13.81 -5.56
N ALA A 36 5.96 -13.82 -4.41
CA ALA A 36 4.64 -14.45 -4.25
C ALA A 36 3.47 -13.62 -4.83
N GLY A 37 3.71 -12.43 -5.39
CA GLY A 37 2.68 -11.52 -5.91
C GLY A 37 1.95 -10.70 -4.85
N ASN A 38 2.39 -10.80 -3.59
CA ASN A 38 1.84 -10.02 -2.48
C ASN A 38 2.31 -8.56 -2.56
N ARG A 39 1.38 -7.63 -2.33
CA ARG A 39 1.66 -6.19 -2.36
C ARG A 39 2.01 -5.70 -0.97
N PHE A 40 3.14 -5.03 -0.89
CA PHE A 40 3.76 -4.58 0.33
C PHE A 40 4.17 -3.13 0.19
N TYR A 41 3.89 -2.35 1.21
CA TYR A 41 4.29 -0.95 1.27
C TYR A 41 5.36 -0.82 2.34
N CYS A 42 6.55 -0.40 1.93
CA CYS A 42 7.60 0.01 2.85
C CYS A 42 7.43 1.52 3.08
N ILE A 43 7.18 1.92 4.33
CA ILE A 43 7.29 3.32 4.75
C ILE A 43 8.54 3.48 5.62
#